data_AF-U2KIM3-F1
#
_entry.id   AF-U2KIM3-F1
#
_cell.length_a   1.000
_cell.length_b   1.000
_cell.length_c   1.000
_cell.angle_alpha   90.00
_cell.angle_beta   90.00
_cell.angle_gamma   90.00
#
_symmetry.space_group_name_H-M   'P 1'
#
loop_
_entity.id
_entity.type
_entity.pdbx_description
1 polymer ?
#
loop_
_entity_poly.entity_id
_entity_poly.type
_entity_poly.pdbx_seq_one_letter_code
_entity_poly.pdbx_strand_id
1 'polypeptide(L)'
;MTSDDVYRTIDKAIEKAGVTFQNPPCLLSDNGPCYIASSLKEYLGKVYNIKHIHGKPLHPQTQGKIERYHRSMKNVIKLNHYFCPSELEKAIDEWVDYYNEKRFHESLDNLTPKDVYLGQGEKIKKIREIIKQKSINKRIYDNKTMKYQSK
;
A
#
# COMPACT_ATOMS: atom_id res chain seq x y z
N MET A 1 19.60 -10.69 -12.19
CA MET A 1 18.57 -11.19 -11.27
C MET A 1 18.22 -12.60 -11.69
N THR A 2 18.57 -13.55 -10.83
CA THR A 2 18.34 -14.99 -11.04
C THR A 2 17.03 -15.42 -10.37
N SER A 3 16.55 -16.63 -10.61
CA SER A 3 15.36 -17.17 -9.93
C SER A 3 15.55 -17.25 -8.41
N ASP A 4 16.78 -17.47 -7.93
CA ASP A 4 17.10 -17.55 -6.49
C ASP A 4 16.90 -16.21 -5.76
N ASP A 5 17.23 -15.10 -6.42
CA ASP A 5 16.99 -13.76 -5.87
C ASP A 5 15.50 -13.49 -5.67
N VAL A 6 14.69 -14.01 -6.60
CA VAL A 6 13.22 -13.89 -6.56
C VAL A 6 12.64 -14.72 -5.41
N TYR A 7 13.14 -15.94 -5.18
CA TYR A 7 12.74 -16.76 -4.04
C TYR A 7 12.99 -16.06 -2.71
N ARG A 8 14.23 -15.58 -2.49
CA ARG A 8 14.59 -14.87 -1.25
C ARG A 8 13.69 -13.65 -0.99
N THR A 9 13.30 -12.94 -2.05
CA THR A 9 12.44 -11.76 -1.94
C THR A 9 11.00 -12.16 -1.58
N ILE A 10 10.49 -13.23 -2.20
CA ILE A 10 9.17 -13.77 -1.93
C ILE A 10 9.07 -14.29 -0.50
N ASP A 11 10.09 -15.01 -0.02
CA ASP A 11 10.09 -15.58 1.33
C ASP A 11 10.00 -14.48 2.39
N LYS A 12 10.82 -13.43 2.25
CA LYS A 12 10.75 -12.25 3.11
C LYS A 12 9.37 -11.57 3.05
N ALA A 13 8.77 -11.49 1.86
CA ALA A 13 7.46 -10.88 1.70
C ALA A 13 6.34 -11.71 2.35
N ILE A 14 6.42 -13.03 2.23
CA ILE A 14 5.47 -13.98 2.84
C ILE A 14 5.56 -13.93 4.36
N GLU A 15 6.78 -13.94 4.90
CA GLU A 15 7.04 -13.78 6.34
C GLU A 15 6.47 -12.46 6.85
N LYS A 16 6.79 -11.34 6.19
CA LYS A 16 6.32 -10.01 6.57
C LYS A 16 4.79 -9.88 6.48
N ALA A 17 4.16 -10.50 5.49
CA ALA A 17 2.72 -10.45 5.29
C ALA A 17 1.94 -11.49 6.13
N GLY A 18 2.63 -12.41 6.82
CA GLY A 18 1.99 -13.49 7.57
C GLY A 18 1.18 -14.43 6.68
N VAL A 19 1.61 -14.63 5.43
CA VAL A 19 0.91 -15.49 4.47
C VAL A 19 1.11 -16.95 4.87
N THR A 20 0.01 -17.68 4.95
CA THR A 20 -0.03 -19.12 5.26
C THR A 20 -0.72 -19.86 4.14
N PHE A 21 -0.59 -21.20 4.15
CA PHE A 21 -1.28 -22.06 3.18
C PHE A 21 -2.81 -21.90 3.23
N GLN A 22 -3.37 -21.46 4.36
CA GLN A 22 -4.80 -21.21 4.55
C GLN A 22 -5.27 -19.86 4.00
N ASN A 23 -4.35 -18.93 3.71
CA ASN A 23 -4.67 -17.61 3.15
C ASN A 23 -3.73 -17.23 2.00
N PRO A 24 -3.71 -18.02 0.91
CA PRO A 24 -2.79 -17.77 -0.19
C PRO A 24 -3.24 -16.56 -1.01
N PRO A 25 -2.40 -15.52 -1.17
CA PRO A 25 -2.67 -14.47 -2.13
C PRO A 25 -2.48 -14.99 -3.57
N CYS A 26 -2.91 -14.20 -4.55
CA CYS A 26 -2.47 -14.37 -5.93
C CYS A 26 -1.28 -13.44 -6.20
N LEU A 27 -0.22 -13.96 -6.81
CA LEU A 27 0.91 -13.16 -7.26
C LEU A 27 0.67 -12.70 -8.70
N LEU A 28 0.72 -11.39 -8.94
CA LEU A 28 0.68 -10.81 -10.28
C LEU A 28 2.07 -10.31 -10.66
N SER A 29 2.64 -10.81 -11.75
CA SER A 29 3.95 -10.37 -12.26
C SER A 29 3.89 -9.96 -13.74
N ASP A 30 5.00 -9.39 -14.21
CA ASP A 30 5.20 -9.19 -15.65
C ASP A 30 5.69 -10.50 -16.30
N ASN A 31 5.98 -10.38 -17.60
CA ASN A 31 6.54 -11.44 -18.41
C ASN A 31 8.07 -11.38 -18.44
N GLY A 32 8.70 -10.88 -17.37
CA GLY A 32 10.15 -10.93 -17.22
C GLY A 32 10.64 -12.39 -17.16
N PRO A 33 11.83 -12.72 -17.71
CA PRO A 33 12.32 -14.11 -17.76
C PRO A 33 12.37 -14.81 -16.40
N CYS A 34 12.71 -14.07 -15.34
CA CYS A 34 12.74 -14.57 -13.96
C CYS A 34 11.34 -14.95 -13.41
N TYR A 35 10.27 -14.36 -13.95
CA TYR A 35 8.88 -14.64 -13.56
C TYR A 35 8.16 -15.60 -14.51
N ILE A 36 8.71 -15.88 -15.69
CA ILE A 36 8.17 -16.90 -16.61
C ILE A 36 8.65 -18.31 -16.23
N ALA A 37 9.81 -18.41 -15.57
CA ALA A 37 10.42 -19.67 -15.19
C ALA A 37 9.41 -20.62 -14.51
N SER A 38 9.27 -21.83 -15.06
CA SER A 38 8.38 -22.87 -14.53
C SER A 38 8.69 -23.20 -13.07
N SER A 39 9.97 -23.10 -12.69
CA SER A 39 10.46 -23.30 -11.33
C SER A 39 9.80 -22.35 -10.32
N LEU A 40 9.53 -21.09 -10.68
CA LEU A 40 8.86 -20.14 -9.79
C LEU A 40 7.39 -20.48 -9.59
N LYS A 41 6.69 -20.85 -10.67
CA LYS A 41 5.30 -21.27 -10.59
C LYS A 41 5.14 -22.51 -9.72
N GLU A 42 6.04 -23.47 -9.88
CA GLU A 42 6.07 -24.69 -9.08
C GLU A 42 6.37 -24.40 -7.61
N TYR A 43 7.35 -23.55 -7.33
CA TYR A 43 7.69 -23.09 -5.98
C TYR A 43 6.49 -22.46 -5.26
N LEU A 44 5.86 -21.47 -5.88
CA LEU A 44 4.70 -20.76 -5.32
C LEU A 44 3.51 -21.68 -5.07
N GLY A 45 3.21 -22.58 -6.01
CA GLY A 45 2.10 -23.52 -5.90
C GLY A 45 2.34 -24.60 -4.84
N LYS A 46 3.54 -25.20 -4.81
CA LYS A 46 3.84 -26.31 -3.90
C LYS A 46 4.08 -25.86 -2.47
N VAL A 47 4.80 -24.75 -2.27
CA VAL A 47 5.23 -24.32 -0.93
C VAL A 47 4.15 -23.48 -0.25
N TYR A 48 3.46 -22.61 -1.00
CA TYR A 48 2.57 -21.61 -0.42
C TYR A 48 1.14 -21.64 -0.96
N ASN A 49 0.81 -22.54 -1.88
CA ASN A 49 -0.48 -22.58 -2.59
C ASN A 49 -0.83 -21.26 -3.30
N ILE A 50 0.18 -20.47 -3.67
CA ILE A 50 0.00 -19.16 -4.30
C ILE A 50 -0.21 -19.34 -5.79
N LYS A 51 -1.33 -18.81 -6.29
CA LYS A 51 -1.60 -18.77 -7.73
C LYS A 51 -0.79 -17.65 -8.37
N HIS A 52 0.02 -18.00 -9.37
CA HIS A 52 0.76 -17.04 -10.18
C HIS A 52 -0.05 -16.63 -11.41
N ILE A 53 -0.20 -15.32 -11.59
CA ILE A 53 -0.92 -14.67 -12.69
C ILE A 53 0.06 -13.78 -13.44
N HIS A 54 0.05 -13.87 -14.77
CA HIS A 54 0.85 -13.02 -15.64
C HIS A 54 -0.01 -11.93 -16.27
N GLY A 55 0.54 -10.72 -16.36
CA GLY A 55 -0.08 -9.66 -17.14
C GLY A 55 -0.16 -10.02 -18.63
N LYS A 56 -1.25 -9.61 -19.30
CA LYS A 56 -1.38 -9.80 -20.75
C LYS A 56 -0.19 -9.11 -21.46
N PRO A 57 0.45 -9.75 -22.46
CA PRO A 57 1.50 -9.12 -23.25
C PRO A 57 1.03 -7.77 -23.80
N LEU A 58 1.92 -6.77 -23.75
CA LEU A 58 1.65 -5.40 -24.23
C LEU A 58 0.45 -4.70 -23.56
N HIS A 59 0.11 -5.09 -22.31
CA HIS A 59 -0.96 -4.48 -21.53
C HIS A 59 -0.41 -3.77 -20.28
N PRO A 60 0.15 -2.55 -20.42
CA PRO A 60 0.85 -1.83 -19.34
C PRO A 60 -0.05 -1.52 -18.14
N GLN A 61 -1.37 -1.39 -18.34
CA GLN A 61 -2.32 -1.11 -17.26
C GLN A 61 -2.32 -2.20 -16.18
N THR A 62 -1.99 -3.45 -16.52
CA THR A 62 -1.95 -4.57 -15.56
C THR A 62 -0.90 -4.33 -14.45
N GLN A 63 0.18 -3.66 -14.81
CA GLN A 63 1.30 -3.29 -13.93
C GLN A 63 1.15 -1.89 -13.35
N GLY A 64 0.12 -1.14 -13.74
CA GLY A 64 0.00 0.29 -13.44
C GLY A 64 0.00 0.63 -11.95
N LYS A 65 -0.47 -0.29 -11.09
CA LYS A 65 -0.43 -0.09 -9.62
C LYS A 65 1.01 -0.02 -9.09
N ILE A 66 1.84 -1.01 -9.44
CA ILE A 66 3.22 -1.07 -8.97
C ILE A 66 4.09 0.00 -9.65
N GLU A 67 3.82 0.29 -10.92
CA GLU A 67 4.48 1.40 -11.63
C GLU A 67 4.17 2.77 -11.00
N ARG A 68 2.91 3.02 -10.63
CA ARG A 68 2.50 4.24 -9.94
C ARG A 68 3.13 4.34 -8.55
N TYR A 69 3.23 3.22 -7.83
CA TYR A 69 3.92 3.14 -6.54
C TYR A 69 5.40 3.54 -6.68
N HIS A 70 6.13 2.89 -7.60
CA HIS A 70 7.54 3.21 -7.87
C HIS A 70 7.75 4.66 -8.34
N ARG A 71 6.84 5.20 -9.15
CA ARG A 71 6.89 6.61 -9.55
C ARG A 71 6.75 7.54 -8.35
N SER A 72 5.81 7.25 -7.46
CA SER A 72 5.57 8.05 -6.25
C SER A 72 6.80 8.04 -5.32
N MET A 73 7.48 6.90 -5.21
CA MET A 73 8.75 6.79 -4.47
C MET A 73 9.85 7.63 -5.10
N LYS A 74 10.11 7.42 -6.40
CA LYS A 74 11.18 8.10 -7.13
C LYS A 74 11.02 9.63 -7.10
N ASN A 75 9.78 10.14 -7.11
CA ASN A 75 9.51 11.57 -7.04
C ASN A 75 9.94 12.22 -5.72
N VAL A 76 10.07 11.44 -4.64
CA VAL A 76 10.55 11.94 -3.34
C VAL A 76 12.03 11.64 -3.17
N ILE A 77 12.42 10.39 -3.39
CA ILE A 77 13.79 9.93 -3.14
C ILE A 77 14.82 10.69 -3.98
N LYS A 78 14.50 11.01 -5.25
CA LYS A 78 15.42 11.72 -6.15
C LYS A 78 15.63 13.19 -5.81
N LEU A 79 14.87 13.76 -4.87
CA LEU A 79 15.03 15.16 -4.47
C LEU A 79 16.23 15.38 -3.55
N ASN A 80 16.73 14.32 -2.92
CA ASN A 80 17.84 14.39 -1.98
C ASN A 80 19.13 13.82 -2.59
N HIS A 81 20.26 14.29 -2.06
CA HIS A 81 21.57 13.69 -2.30
C HIS A 81 21.90 12.71 -1.17
N TYR A 82 22.44 11.54 -1.52
CA TYR A 82 22.85 10.51 -0.56
C TYR A 82 24.34 10.28 -0.73
N PHE A 83 25.08 10.33 0.37
CA PHE A 83 26.54 10.22 0.39
C PHE A 83 27.01 8.76 0.43
N CYS A 84 26.13 7.84 0.84
CA CYS A 84 26.40 6.40 0.78
C CYS A 84 25.13 5.57 0.52
N PRO A 85 25.26 4.31 0.08
CA PRO A 85 24.12 3.44 -0.19
C PRO A 85 23.20 3.23 1.03
N SER A 86 23.75 3.15 2.25
CA SER A 86 22.96 2.93 3.46
C SER A 86 21.99 4.07 3.78
N GLU A 87 22.34 5.31 3.41
CA GLU A 87 21.43 6.46 3.55
C GLU A 87 20.26 6.36 2.58
N LEU A 88 20.51 5.89 1.35
CA LEU A 88 19.45 5.65 0.37
C LEU A 88 18.52 4.52 0.81
N GLU A 89 19.07 3.42 1.32
CA GLU A 89 18.28 2.31 1.88
C GLU A 89 17.36 2.81 3.01
N LYS A 90 17.92 3.56 3.97
CA LYS A 90 17.14 4.16 5.06
C LYS A 90 16.06 5.11 4.56
N ALA A 91 16.36 5.96 3.58
CA ALA A 91 15.37 6.88 3.02
C ALA A 91 14.24 6.15 2.29
N ILE A 92 14.55 5.02 1.63
CA ILE A 92 13.54 4.15 1.02
C ILE A 92 12.66 3.54 2.11
N ASP A 93 13.23 3.02 3.18
CA ASP A 93 12.47 2.44 4.30
C ASP A 93 11.53 3.48 4.95
N GLU A 94 12.04 4.68 5.24
CA GLU A 94 11.24 5.79 5.78
C GLU A 94 10.10 6.18 4.84
N TRP A 95 10.35 6.16 3.52
CA TRP A 95 9.32 6.42 2.53
C TRP A 95 8.27 5.32 2.48
N VAL A 96 8.67 4.05 2.58
CA VAL A 96 7.74 2.91 2.62
C VAL A 96 6.83 3.00 3.84
N ASP A 97 7.38 3.31 5.01
CA ASP A 97 6.63 3.49 6.25
C ASP A 97 5.66 4.66 6.14
N TYR A 98 6.12 5.80 5.62
CA TYR A 98 5.26 6.95 5.36
C TYR A 98 4.10 6.60 4.40
N TYR A 99 4.41 5.93 3.28
CA TYR A 99 3.42 5.58 2.28
C TYR A 99 2.35 4.64 2.85
N ASN A 100 2.75 3.62 3.60
CA ASN A 100 1.83 2.61 4.12
C ASN A 100 1.02 3.10 5.32
N GLU A 101 1.64 3.87 6.22
CA GLU A 101 1.05 4.18 7.53
C GLU A 101 0.51 5.60 7.67
N LYS A 102 0.98 6.56 6.89
CA LYS A 102 0.69 7.99 7.11
C LYS A 102 0.04 8.66 5.90
N ARG A 103 0.36 8.21 4.69
CA ARG A 103 -0.15 8.83 3.47
C ARG A 103 -1.63 8.51 3.27
N PHE A 104 -2.46 9.55 3.18
CA PHE A 104 -3.86 9.40 2.78
C PHE A 104 -3.99 9.30 1.26
N HIS A 105 -4.89 8.42 0.81
CA HIS A 105 -5.19 8.24 -0.60
C HIS A 105 -6.65 8.61 -0.89
N GLU A 106 -6.86 9.55 -1.79
CA GLU A 106 -8.21 9.99 -2.20
C GLU A 106 -9.03 8.84 -2.78
N SER A 107 -8.41 7.96 -3.56
CA SER A 107 -9.06 6.78 -4.12
C SER A 107 -9.45 5.73 -3.05
N LEU A 108 -9.01 5.92 -1.80
CA LEU A 108 -9.33 5.09 -0.64
C LEU A 108 -10.14 5.89 0.40
N ASP A 109 -10.89 6.91 -0.02
CA ASP A 109 -11.67 7.78 0.88
C ASP A 109 -10.81 8.46 1.96
N ASN A 110 -9.58 8.85 1.59
CA ASN A 110 -8.58 9.39 2.50
C ASN A 110 -8.26 8.45 3.67
N LEU A 111 -8.23 7.15 3.42
CA LEU A 111 -7.64 6.15 4.31
C LEU A 111 -6.18 5.90 3.93
N THR A 112 -5.41 5.37 4.88
CA THR A 112 -4.05 4.90 4.61
C THR A 112 -4.08 3.48 4.02
N PRO A 113 -3.05 3.06 3.28
CA PRO A 113 -2.98 1.68 2.80
C PRO A 113 -3.09 0.64 3.92
N LYS A 114 -2.49 0.91 5.09
CA LYS A 114 -2.59 0.07 6.29
C LYS A 114 -4.02 -0.07 6.79
N ASP A 115 -4.78 1.02 6.86
CA ASP A 115 -6.18 0.98 7.31
C ASP A 115 -7.04 0.08 6.42
N VAL A 116 -6.83 0.16 5.11
CA VAL A 116 -7.54 -0.65 4.13
C VAL A 116 -7.10 -2.11 4.21
N TYR A 117 -5.78 -2.36 4.29
CA TYR A 117 -5.22 -3.70 4.41
C TYR A 117 -5.74 -4.44 5.67
N LEU A 118 -5.84 -3.74 6.80
CA LEU A 118 -6.36 -4.29 8.05
C LEU A 118 -7.89 -4.32 8.13
N GLY A 119 -8.62 -3.91 7.09
CA GLY A 119 -10.08 -3.87 7.07
C GLY A 119 -10.71 -2.87 8.04
N GLN A 120 -9.95 -1.87 8.50
CA GLN A 120 -10.39 -0.89 9.50
C GLN A 120 -11.14 0.31 8.88
N GLY A 121 -11.21 0.39 7.55
CA GLY A 121 -11.74 1.53 6.83
C GLY A 121 -13.16 1.95 7.26
N GLU A 122 -14.10 1.00 7.36
CA GLU A 122 -15.49 1.31 7.73
C GLU A 122 -15.62 1.83 9.16
N LYS A 123 -14.81 1.31 10.09
CA LYS A 123 -14.75 1.80 11.47
C LYS A 123 -14.27 3.24 11.50
N ILE A 124 -13.20 3.56 10.78
CA ILE A 124 -12.63 4.90 10.71
C ILE A 124 -13.63 5.88 10.09
N LYS A 125 -14.29 5.50 8.98
CA LYS A 125 -15.32 6.32 8.33
C LYS A 125 -16.48 6.65 9.27
N LYS A 126 -16.98 5.66 10.03
CA LYS A 126 -18.04 5.89 11.03
C LYS A 126 -17.61 6.89 12.10
N ILE A 127 -16.38 6.77 12.62
CA ILE A 127 -15.83 7.71 13.61
C ILE A 127 -15.76 9.13 13.02
N ARG A 128 -15.29 9.27 11.77
CA ARG A 128 -15.21 10.55 11.07
C ARG A 128 -16.59 11.21 10.93
N GLU A 129 -17.62 10.44 10.58
CA GLU A 129 -18.98 10.97 10.44
C GLU A 129 -19.53 11.48 11.78
N ILE A 130 -19.31 10.74 12.87
CA ILE A 130 -19.70 11.17 14.22
C ILE A 130 -19.00 12.49 14.60
N ILE A 131 -17.69 12.59 14.37
CA ILE A 131 -16.91 13.81 14.66
C ILE A 131 -17.42 15.00 13.82
N LYS A 132 -17.73 14.76 12.54
CA LYS A 132 -18.28 15.77 11.64
C LYS A 132 -19.62 16.28 12.15
N GLN A 133 -20.56 15.39 12.51
CA GLN A 133 -21.86 15.79 13.02
C GLN A 133 -21.75 16.57 14.34
N LYS A 134 -20.89 16.13 15.27
CA LYS A 134 -20.62 16.85 16.52
C LYS A 134 -20.07 18.26 16.25
N SER A 135 -19.15 18.38 15.31
CA SER A 135 -18.56 19.67 14.92
C SER A 135 -19.60 20.62 14.32
N ILE A 136 -20.49 20.11 13.46
CA ILE A 136 -21.59 20.89 12.87
C ILE A 136 -22.55 21.37 13.96
N ASN A 137 -22.99 20.47 14.84
CA ASN A 137 -23.93 20.80 15.93
C ASN A 137 -23.34 21.85 16.88
N LYS A 138 -22.05 21.74 17.22
CA LYS A 138 -21.34 22.74 18.03
C LYS A 138 -21.37 24.11 17.36
N ARG A 139 -21.00 24.20 16.07
CA ARG A 139 -21.05 25.47 15.32
C ARG A 139 -22.45 26.07 15.28
N ILE A 140 -23.49 25.26 15.11
CA ILE A 140 -24.88 25.72 15.12
C ILE A 140 -25.24 26.31 16.49
N TYR A 141 -24.85 25.64 17.58
CA TYR A 141 -25.09 26.11 18.95
C TYR A 141 -24.35 27.43 19.23
N ASP A 142 -23.05 27.49 18.92
CA ASP A 142 -22.21 28.68 19.12
C ASP A 142 -22.77 29.88 18.32
N ASN A 143 -23.19 29.68 17.07
CA ASN A 143 -23.80 30.74 16.26
C ASN A 143 -25.15 31.22 16.82
N LYS A 144 -25.95 30.32 17.40
CA LYS A 144 -27.21 30.70 18.05
C LYS A 144 -26.92 31.54 19.30
N THR A 145 -26.05 31.08 20.18
CA THR A 145 -25.72 31.77 21.44
C THR A 145 -25.13 33.16 21.19
N MET A 146 -24.22 33.32 20.22
CA MET A 146 -23.69 34.64 19.84
C MET A 146 -24.79 35.60 19.38
N LYS A 147 -25.76 35.14 18.57
CA LYS A 147 -26.89 35.98 18.14
C LYS A 147 -27.80 36.41 19.28
N TYR A 148 -27.95 35.59 20.32
CA TYR A 148 -28.73 35.95 21.51
C TYR A 148 -27.99 36.92 22.42
N GLN A 149 -26.64 36.85 22.51
CA GLN A 149 -25.83 37.77 23.31
C GLN A 149 -25.59 39.14 22.64
N SER A 150 -25.84 39.22 21.33
CA SER A 150 -25.69 40.45 20.53
C SER A 150 -26.99 41.26 20.45
N LYS A 151 -28.05 40.84 21.16
CA LYS A 151 -29.34 41.54 21.30
C LYS A 151 -29.48 42.02 22.74
#